data_AF-A0A9P6EFM4-F1
#
_entry.id   AF-A0A9P6EFM4-F1
#
_cell.length_a   1.000
_cell.length_b   1.000
_cell.length_c   1.000
_cell.angle_alpha   90.00
_cell.angle_beta   90.00
_cell.angle_gamma   90.00
#
_symmetry.space_group_name_H-M   'P 1'
#
loop_
_entity.id
_entity.type
_entity.pdbx_description
1 polymer ?
#
loop_
_entity_poly.entity_id
_entity_poly.type
_entity_poly.pdbx_seq_one_letter_code
_entity_poly.pdbx_strand_id
1 'polypeptide(L)'
;MTSKFLSLNPFTENSISGPCVLPEYYGIYLDAGLPLSLVTLDQSCAQGWGRDQLPQPSGYSFLLYETEGKQLVWLEKASIDKRLEDLLPSNSNTLTDFWTALPQVEFGDKVTHAEDTSSGQQVLTPPRLEYNKYDIHYETPTAALLSIDAKNAKYIDTLIPPFWKSKLVPVNPSATGPLLVAPKTQAFLRNTLRDLNFDPVVASIVGNISLPQIKNDAHFLTGEDSNSGIISRHSFTTGALKTAEWLLERVEGTGAKCRLMPFLEGFAPNVICRYDAIKKTNATVIVSGHYDSRGSFGMTRAPGGDDDGSGTTGVLSIARTIGRRGVKFHSNVELCFFAGEEQGLLGSKAYALELSSQQVNVTMMIQADMTAYRVPGEPLQLGLPERIGTPEVTELVGKAASLYSPELTIGLSSACCSDHQSFWELGYPSTQVFERAGPIADPMYHNSGDLTDREGYSFEQLYAIAKVQFASLLHVAGFEH
;
A
#
# COMPACT_ATOMS: atom_id res chain seq x y z
N MET A 1 11.75 -21.77 -24.43
CA MET A 1 11.36 -21.64 -23.01
C MET A 1 12.51 -21.04 -22.24
N THR A 2 12.39 -19.79 -21.82
CA THR A 2 13.32 -19.15 -20.88
C THR A 2 12.90 -19.53 -19.47
N SER A 3 13.62 -20.46 -18.85
CA SER A 3 13.42 -20.81 -17.45
C SER A 3 14.37 -19.98 -16.57
N LYS A 4 13.86 -19.41 -15.48
CA LYS A 4 14.68 -18.70 -14.48
C LYS A 4 14.83 -19.53 -13.21
N PHE A 5 16.00 -19.46 -12.59
CA PHE A 5 16.24 -20.01 -11.25
C PHE A 5 16.04 -18.88 -10.23
N LEU A 6 15.00 -18.98 -9.40
CA LEU A 6 14.72 -18.01 -8.37
C LEU A 6 15.03 -18.58 -6.99
N SER A 7 15.44 -17.69 -6.08
CA SER A 7 15.72 -18.00 -4.68
C SER A 7 14.89 -17.09 -3.79
N LEU A 8 14.25 -17.69 -2.79
CA LEU A 8 13.52 -16.99 -1.73
C LEU A 8 14.28 -17.16 -0.41
N ASN A 9 14.79 -16.05 0.12
CA ASN A 9 15.75 -16.03 1.24
C ASN A 9 15.36 -14.99 2.28
N PRO A 10 15.61 -15.20 3.59
CA PRO A 10 15.48 -14.16 4.60
C PRO A 10 16.21 -12.89 4.17
N PHE A 11 15.50 -11.77 4.19
CA PHE A 11 16.06 -10.49 3.82
C PHE A 11 17.12 -10.07 4.83
N THR A 12 18.34 -9.90 4.32
CA THR A 12 19.47 -9.28 5.02
C THR A 12 20.19 -8.37 4.03
N GLU A 13 20.98 -7.41 4.51
CA GLU A 13 21.79 -6.55 3.60
C GLU A 13 22.66 -7.38 2.64
N ASN A 14 23.04 -8.60 3.05
CA ASN A 14 23.86 -9.52 2.25
C ASN A 14 23.03 -10.51 1.41
N SER A 15 21.73 -10.69 1.63
CA SER A 15 20.94 -11.73 0.93
C SER A 15 20.61 -11.36 -0.53
N ILE A 16 20.79 -10.09 -0.88
CA ILE A 16 20.54 -9.50 -2.20
C ILE A 16 21.82 -9.36 -3.04
N SER A 17 22.98 -9.75 -2.50
CA SER A 17 24.27 -9.63 -3.18
C SER A 17 25.15 -10.84 -2.89
N GLY A 18 25.67 -11.51 -3.92
CA GLY A 18 26.53 -12.66 -3.74
C GLY A 18 27.05 -13.19 -5.07
N PRO A 19 28.05 -14.09 -5.05
CA PRO A 19 28.68 -14.59 -6.27
C PRO A 19 27.71 -15.35 -7.19
N CYS A 20 26.60 -15.85 -6.64
CA CYS A 20 25.57 -16.58 -7.37
C CYS A 20 24.26 -15.79 -7.56
N VAL A 21 24.15 -14.59 -7.00
CA VAL A 21 22.94 -13.76 -7.06
C VAL A 21 23.08 -12.80 -8.23
N LEU A 22 22.17 -12.91 -9.19
CA LEU A 22 22.10 -11.99 -10.33
C LEU A 22 21.44 -10.67 -9.89
N PRO A 23 21.71 -9.55 -10.59
CA PRO A 23 21.19 -8.23 -10.22
C PRO A 23 19.66 -8.09 -10.35
N GLU A 24 18.96 -9.13 -10.79
CA GLU A 24 17.51 -9.17 -10.93
C GLU A 24 16.83 -9.40 -9.56
N TYR A 25 16.26 -8.33 -9.02
CA TYR A 25 15.54 -8.33 -7.75
C TYR A 25 14.03 -8.14 -7.96
N TYR A 26 13.21 -9.02 -7.35
CA TYR A 26 11.75 -9.04 -7.54
C TYR A 26 10.97 -8.41 -6.38
N GLY A 27 11.62 -8.01 -5.29
CA GLY A 27 10.97 -7.39 -4.12
C GLY A 27 11.14 -8.16 -2.82
N ILE A 28 10.58 -7.59 -1.75
CA ILE A 28 10.41 -8.23 -0.44
C ILE A 28 8.96 -8.69 -0.25
N TYR A 29 8.84 -9.90 0.29
CA TYR A 29 7.58 -10.56 0.60
C TYR A 29 7.61 -11.07 2.04
N LEU A 30 6.47 -11.16 2.71
CA LEU A 30 6.43 -11.56 4.12
C LEU A 30 5.89 -12.98 4.30
N ASP A 31 6.55 -13.76 5.17
CA ASP A 31 6.01 -15.00 5.72
C ASP A 31 6.06 -14.96 7.25
N ALA A 32 4.89 -15.00 7.90
CA ALA A 32 4.75 -14.81 9.36
C ALA A 32 5.51 -13.57 9.89
N GLY A 33 5.52 -12.50 9.10
CA GLY A 33 6.25 -11.26 9.37
C GLY A 33 7.75 -11.30 9.06
N LEU A 34 8.34 -12.46 8.76
CA LEU A 34 9.73 -12.54 8.31
C LEU A 34 9.85 -12.00 6.88
N PRO A 35 10.64 -10.94 6.63
CA PRO A 35 10.87 -10.46 5.28
C PRO A 35 11.75 -11.43 4.50
N LEU A 36 11.30 -11.80 3.29
CA LEU A 36 11.97 -12.68 2.35
C LEU A 36 12.25 -11.89 1.05
N SER A 37 13.50 -11.92 0.59
CA SER A 37 13.90 -11.39 -0.70
C SER A 37 13.79 -12.45 -1.79
N LEU A 38 13.15 -12.10 -2.91
CA LEU A 38 13.09 -12.92 -4.12
C LEU A 38 14.09 -12.39 -5.17
N VAL A 39 15.04 -13.23 -5.56
CA VAL A 39 16.16 -12.88 -6.47
C VAL A 39 16.38 -13.95 -7.54
N THR A 40 16.96 -13.58 -8.69
CA THR A 40 17.44 -14.57 -9.67
C THR A 40 18.84 -15.08 -9.29
N LEU A 41 19.08 -16.37 -9.49
CA LEU A 41 20.40 -16.99 -9.35
C LEU A 41 21.04 -17.33 -10.71
N ASP A 42 22.36 -17.33 -10.74
CA ASP A 42 23.13 -17.86 -11.87
C ASP A 42 22.93 -19.39 -11.98
N GLN A 43 22.53 -19.86 -13.16
CA GLN A 43 22.31 -21.28 -13.43
C GLN A 43 23.56 -22.15 -13.19
N SER A 44 24.76 -21.60 -13.37
CA SER A 44 26.02 -22.31 -13.09
C SER A 44 26.17 -22.65 -11.61
N CYS A 45 25.63 -21.82 -10.71
CA CYS A 45 25.56 -22.10 -9.28
C CYS A 45 24.49 -23.15 -8.93
N ALA A 46 23.52 -23.39 -9.82
CA ALA A 46 22.48 -24.39 -9.64
C ALA A 46 22.88 -25.79 -10.14
N GLN A 47 24.02 -25.94 -10.84
CA GLN A 47 24.52 -27.24 -11.31
C GLN A 47 25.00 -28.10 -10.12
N GLY A 48 24.09 -28.93 -9.61
CA GLY A 48 24.30 -29.80 -8.44
C GLY A 48 23.08 -29.89 -7.53
N TRP A 49 22.09 -29.00 -7.72
CA TRP A 49 20.85 -28.98 -6.96
C TRP A 49 19.76 -29.73 -7.75
N GLY A 50 19.60 -31.03 -7.48
CA GLY A 50 18.58 -31.86 -8.14
C GLY A 50 17.17 -31.53 -7.67
N ARG A 51 16.16 -31.70 -8.54
CA ARG A 51 14.72 -31.52 -8.20
C ARG A 51 14.28 -32.28 -6.94
N ASP A 52 14.89 -33.43 -6.67
CA ASP A 52 14.48 -34.36 -5.60
C ASP A 52 15.48 -34.44 -4.43
N GLN A 53 16.53 -33.63 -4.45
CA GLN A 53 17.51 -33.51 -3.36
C GLN A 53 17.96 -32.06 -3.28
N LEU A 54 17.06 -31.18 -2.87
CA LEU A 54 17.46 -29.92 -2.27
C LEU A 54 17.86 -30.26 -0.83
N PRO A 55 19.14 -30.12 -0.43
CA PRO A 55 19.40 -29.84 0.97
C PRO A 55 18.55 -28.62 1.30
N GLN A 56 17.84 -28.66 2.42
CA GLN A 56 17.32 -27.46 3.05
C GLN A 56 18.49 -26.88 3.85
N PRO A 57 19.42 -26.06 3.30
CA PRO A 57 20.16 -25.18 4.18
C PRO A 57 19.08 -24.28 4.79
N SER A 58 18.93 -24.37 6.11
CA SER A 58 17.92 -23.68 6.90
C SER A 58 17.62 -22.28 6.34
N GLY A 59 16.50 -22.13 5.61
CA GLY A 59 15.99 -20.85 5.13
C GLY A 59 16.01 -20.55 3.62
N TYR A 60 16.46 -21.44 2.72
CA TYR A 60 16.46 -21.15 1.28
C TYR A 60 15.45 -22.03 0.52
N SER A 61 14.57 -21.42 -0.27
CA SER A 61 13.68 -22.12 -1.22
C SER A 61 14.05 -21.76 -2.66
N PHE A 62 14.19 -22.78 -3.52
CA PHE A 62 14.60 -22.62 -4.92
C PHE A 62 13.48 -23.06 -5.85
N LEU A 63 13.25 -22.32 -6.93
CA LEU A 63 12.28 -22.72 -7.94
C LEU A 63 12.77 -22.46 -9.36
N LEU A 64 12.34 -23.36 -10.26
CA LEU A 64 12.50 -23.21 -11.70
C LEU A 64 11.19 -22.64 -12.25
N TYR A 65 11.24 -21.41 -12.75
CA TYR A 65 10.07 -20.70 -13.26
C TYR A 65 10.05 -20.66 -14.79
N GLU A 66 8.99 -21.20 -15.41
CA GLU A 66 8.72 -21.02 -16.82
C GLU A 66 8.02 -19.67 -17.05
N THR A 67 8.67 -18.78 -17.80
CA THR A 67 8.23 -17.38 -17.96
C THR A 67 7.13 -17.18 -19.00
N GLU A 68 6.85 -18.17 -19.84
CA GLU A 68 5.97 -18.00 -21.00
C GLU A 68 4.48 -18.17 -20.62
N GLY A 69 3.71 -17.08 -20.67
CA GLY A 69 2.27 -17.07 -20.40
C GLY A 69 1.86 -17.18 -18.92
N LYS A 70 2.82 -17.39 -18.01
CA LYS A 70 2.61 -17.46 -16.57
C LYS A 70 2.96 -16.14 -15.88
N GLN A 71 2.40 -15.94 -14.70
CA GLN A 71 2.67 -14.84 -13.78
C GLN A 71 2.85 -15.41 -12.37
N LEU A 72 3.92 -15.00 -11.70
CA LEU A 72 4.14 -15.32 -10.29
C LEU A 72 3.28 -14.42 -9.41
N VAL A 73 2.65 -15.01 -8.41
CA VAL A 73 1.83 -14.31 -7.41
C VAL A 73 2.29 -14.79 -6.04
N TRP A 74 2.55 -13.83 -5.15
CA TRP A 74 2.76 -14.09 -3.74
C TRP A 74 1.43 -13.94 -3.00
N LEU A 75 1.08 -14.92 -2.18
CA LEU A 75 -0.02 -14.83 -1.23
C LEU A 75 0.57 -14.72 0.17
N GLU A 76 0.06 -13.78 0.95
CA GLU A 76 0.42 -13.62 2.36
C GLU A 76 -0.83 -13.49 3.20
N LYS A 77 -0.84 -14.16 4.35
CA LYS A 77 -1.80 -13.87 5.40
C LYS A 77 -1.42 -12.51 5.98
N ALA A 78 -2.31 -11.52 5.83
CA ALA A 78 -2.14 -10.22 6.45
C ALA A 78 -2.13 -10.39 7.97
N SER A 79 -1.34 -9.60 8.71
CA SER A 79 -1.23 -9.70 10.17
C SER A 79 -2.58 -9.45 10.86
N ILE A 80 -3.24 -10.50 11.35
CA ILE A 80 -4.58 -10.43 11.99
C ILE A 80 -4.49 -10.74 13.48
N ASP A 81 -5.39 -10.15 14.25
CA ASP A 81 -5.70 -10.58 15.62
C ASP A 81 -6.37 -11.97 15.63
N LYS A 82 -5.73 -12.96 16.27
CA LYS A 82 -6.22 -14.36 16.31
C LYS A 82 -7.69 -14.51 16.73
N ARG A 83 -8.21 -13.59 17.55
CA ARG A 83 -9.63 -13.62 17.98
C ARG A 83 -10.61 -13.45 16.82
N LEU A 84 -10.19 -12.85 15.71
CA LEU A 84 -10.99 -12.73 14.50
C LEU A 84 -11.02 -14.04 13.69
N GLU A 85 -10.04 -14.94 13.86
CA GLU A 85 -10.08 -16.27 13.24
C GLU A 85 -11.26 -17.10 13.79
N ASP A 86 -11.60 -16.93 15.07
CA ASP A 86 -12.74 -17.60 15.71
C ASP A 86 -14.10 -17.11 15.17
N LEU A 87 -14.14 -15.94 14.51
CA LEU A 87 -15.32 -15.41 13.84
C LEU A 87 -15.49 -15.98 12.42
N LEU A 88 -14.45 -16.61 11.87
CA LEU A 88 -14.56 -17.33 10.61
C LEU A 88 -15.27 -18.69 10.83
N PRO A 89 -16.07 -19.18 9.86
CA PRO A 89 -16.78 -20.45 10.00
C PRO A 89 -15.84 -21.60 10.38
N SER A 90 -16.22 -22.40 11.38
CA SER A 90 -15.38 -23.39 12.10
C SER A 90 -14.78 -24.53 11.27
N ASN A 91 -15.10 -24.59 9.97
CA ASN A 91 -14.60 -25.60 9.02
C ASN A 91 -13.66 -25.01 7.96
N SER A 92 -13.31 -23.72 8.03
CA SER A 92 -12.47 -23.10 6.99
C SER A 92 -10.99 -23.40 7.20
N ASN A 93 -10.45 -24.39 6.50
CA ASN A 93 -9.02 -24.39 6.20
C ASN A 93 -8.85 -23.40 5.03
N THR A 94 -8.90 -22.11 5.34
CA THR A 94 -9.15 -21.02 4.37
C THR A 94 -8.33 -21.10 3.08
N LEU A 95 -7.05 -21.50 3.16
CA LEU A 95 -6.22 -21.67 1.98
C LEU A 95 -6.47 -22.98 1.23
N THR A 96 -6.65 -24.11 1.93
CA THR A 96 -6.98 -25.40 1.30
C THR A 96 -8.37 -25.41 0.68
N ASP A 97 -9.34 -24.77 1.33
CA ASP A 97 -10.68 -24.56 0.78
C ASP A 97 -10.63 -23.59 -0.39
N PHE A 98 -9.81 -22.54 -0.31
CA PHE A 98 -9.52 -21.68 -1.47
C PHE A 98 -8.91 -22.48 -2.62
N TRP A 99 -7.90 -23.34 -2.37
CA TRP A 99 -7.31 -24.22 -3.40
C TRP A 99 -8.33 -25.18 -4.00
N THR A 100 -9.26 -25.68 -3.19
CA THR A 100 -10.32 -26.60 -3.61
C THR A 100 -11.45 -25.89 -4.35
N ALA A 101 -11.71 -24.62 -4.00
CA ALA A 101 -12.76 -23.78 -4.57
C ALA A 101 -12.31 -22.99 -5.80
N LEU A 102 -11.01 -22.67 -5.96
CA LEU A 102 -10.45 -21.94 -7.11
C LEU A 102 -10.88 -22.53 -8.46
N PRO A 103 -10.94 -23.88 -8.62
CA PRO A 103 -11.52 -24.48 -9.80
C PRO A 103 -13.03 -24.15 -9.92
N GLN A 104 -13.81 -24.19 -8.85
CA GLN A 104 -15.29 -24.14 -8.88
C GLN A 104 -15.92 -22.74 -9.04
N VAL A 105 -15.13 -21.67 -9.18
CA VAL A 105 -15.67 -20.30 -9.24
C VAL A 105 -16.18 -19.96 -10.65
N GLU A 106 -17.50 -19.91 -10.83
CA GLU A 106 -18.15 -19.30 -11.99
C GLU A 106 -18.60 -17.86 -11.66
N PHE A 107 -18.03 -16.87 -12.35
CA PHE A 107 -18.57 -15.51 -12.32
C PHE A 107 -19.63 -15.35 -13.41
N GLY A 108 -20.80 -14.85 -13.01
CA GLY A 108 -21.94 -14.63 -13.90
C GLY A 108 -21.80 -13.38 -14.76
N ASP A 109 -22.24 -13.49 -16.00
CA ASP A 109 -22.39 -12.38 -16.94
C ASP A 109 -23.44 -11.37 -16.44
N LYS A 110 -22.99 -10.13 -16.15
CA LYS A 110 -23.66 -8.86 -16.51
C LYS A 110 -22.93 -7.66 -15.90
N VAL A 111 -22.11 -7.00 -16.71
CA VAL A 111 -21.92 -5.55 -16.59
C VAL A 111 -22.09 -4.96 -17.99
N THR A 112 -23.10 -4.12 -18.13
CA THR A 112 -23.47 -3.42 -19.36
C THR A 112 -22.34 -2.50 -19.81
N HIS A 113 -21.96 -2.62 -21.08
CA HIS A 113 -21.03 -1.73 -21.77
C HIS A 113 -21.35 -0.25 -21.51
N ALA A 114 -20.38 0.47 -20.96
CA ALA A 114 -20.16 1.87 -21.26
C ALA A 114 -18.69 1.99 -21.65
N GLU A 115 -18.43 1.82 -22.95
CA GLU A 115 -17.13 2.10 -23.56
C GLU A 115 -16.90 3.63 -23.53
N ASP A 116 -16.07 4.10 -22.61
CA ASP A 116 -15.40 5.39 -22.80
C ASP A 116 -13.94 5.11 -23.15
N THR A 117 -13.68 5.00 -24.46
CA THR A 117 -12.36 4.72 -25.04
C THR A 117 -11.42 5.93 -24.99
N SER A 118 -11.84 7.06 -24.38
CA SER A 118 -11.04 8.28 -24.31
C SER A 118 -9.98 8.28 -23.20
N SER A 119 -10.11 7.43 -22.17
CA SER A 119 -9.23 7.42 -20.97
C SER A 119 -8.11 6.37 -20.99
N GLY A 120 -8.12 5.45 -21.96
CA GLY A 120 -7.14 4.35 -22.05
C GLY A 120 -7.33 3.23 -21.00
N GLN A 121 -8.32 3.33 -20.11
CA GLN A 121 -8.69 2.23 -19.22
C GLN A 121 -9.74 1.33 -19.88
N GLN A 122 -9.45 0.03 -19.89
CA GLN A 122 -10.47 -0.98 -20.16
C GLN A 122 -10.94 -1.54 -18.82
N VAL A 123 -12.23 -1.39 -18.53
CA VAL A 123 -12.88 -2.13 -17.43
C VAL A 123 -12.71 -3.60 -17.77
N LEU A 124 -11.82 -4.24 -17.02
CA LEU A 124 -11.54 -5.65 -17.16
C LEU A 124 -12.77 -6.42 -16.68
N THR A 125 -13.60 -6.90 -17.61
CA THR A 125 -14.69 -7.81 -17.27
C THR A 125 -14.07 -9.07 -16.67
N PRO A 126 -14.51 -9.54 -15.49
CA PRO A 126 -13.96 -10.75 -14.89
C PRO A 126 -14.05 -11.88 -15.90
N PRO A 127 -12.94 -12.45 -16.40
CA PRO A 127 -12.99 -13.60 -17.26
C PRO A 127 -13.51 -14.78 -16.45
N ARG A 128 -14.25 -15.68 -17.10
CA ARG A 128 -14.46 -17.02 -16.56
C ARG A 128 -13.07 -17.63 -16.38
N LEU A 129 -12.69 -17.97 -15.14
CA LEU A 129 -11.39 -18.57 -14.88
C LEU A 129 -11.35 -19.93 -15.58
N GLU A 130 -10.69 -20.01 -16.73
CA GLU A 130 -10.48 -21.28 -17.39
C GLU A 130 -9.52 -22.13 -16.55
N TYR A 131 -9.98 -23.34 -16.23
CA TYR A 131 -9.27 -24.35 -15.44
C TYR A 131 -7.95 -24.74 -16.10
N ASN A 132 -6.86 -24.03 -15.79
CA ASN A 132 -5.51 -24.47 -16.12
C ASN A 132 -4.57 -24.28 -14.93
N LYS A 133 -3.97 -25.40 -14.53
CA LYS A 133 -3.08 -25.64 -13.38
C LYS A 133 -2.31 -24.40 -12.92
N TYR A 134 -2.58 -23.99 -11.68
CA TYR A 134 -1.61 -23.25 -10.88
C TYR A 134 -0.52 -24.22 -10.41
N ASP A 135 0.71 -23.74 -10.30
CA ASP A 135 1.82 -24.50 -9.71
C ASP A 135 2.25 -23.78 -8.43
N ILE A 136 2.27 -24.49 -7.31
CA ILE A 136 2.74 -23.99 -6.02
C ILE A 136 4.26 -24.22 -5.95
N HIS A 137 5.01 -23.14 -5.74
CA HIS A 137 6.48 -23.17 -5.64
C HIS A 137 6.97 -23.05 -4.21
N TYR A 138 6.16 -22.45 -3.33
CA TYR A 138 6.42 -22.26 -1.91
C TYR A 138 5.10 -22.22 -1.16
N GLU A 139 5.01 -22.87 0.00
CA GLU A 139 3.81 -22.87 0.83
C GLU A 139 4.18 -23.04 2.32
N THR A 140 3.59 -22.19 3.15
CA THR A 140 3.58 -22.27 4.61
C THR A 140 2.15 -21.99 5.09
N PRO A 141 1.85 -22.14 6.39
CA PRO A 141 0.55 -21.75 6.93
C PRO A 141 0.19 -20.26 6.76
N THR A 142 1.16 -19.41 6.42
CA THR A 142 1.03 -17.94 6.38
C THR A 142 1.41 -17.31 5.06
N ALA A 143 1.98 -18.06 4.11
CA ALA A 143 2.36 -17.55 2.81
C ALA A 143 2.41 -18.63 1.72
N ALA A 144 2.27 -18.23 0.46
CA ALA A 144 2.49 -19.10 -0.69
C ALA A 144 3.04 -18.32 -1.89
N LEU A 145 3.87 -18.96 -2.72
CA LEU A 145 4.26 -18.46 -4.04
C LEU A 145 3.72 -19.40 -5.11
N LEU A 146 2.93 -18.87 -6.04
CA LEU A 146 2.33 -19.67 -7.11
C LEU A 146 2.61 -19.07 -8.49
N SER A 147 2.58 -19.91 -9.53
CA SER A 147 2.52 -19.46 -10.92
C SER A 147 1.18 -19.80 -11.55
N ILE A 148 0.52 -18.79 -12.12
CA ILE A 148 -0.80 -18.93 -12.78
C ILE A 148 -0.79 -18.25 -14.14
N ASP A 149 -1.83 -18.47 -14.95
CA ASP A 149 -1.99 -17.75 -16.21
C ASP A 149 -1.99 -16.23 -15.97
N ALA A 150 -1.17 -15.50 -16.75
CA ALA A 150 -0.98 -14.07 -16.56
C ALA A 150 -2.27 -13.25 -16.73
N LYS A 151 -3.24 -13.72 -17.51
CA LYS A 151 -4.55 -13.08 -17.66
C LYS A 151 -5.38 -13.21 -16.40
N ASN A 152 -5.27 -14.35 -15.70
CA ASN A 152 -6.02 -14.65 -14.49
C ASN A 152 -5.39 -14.03 -13.24
N ALA A 153 -4.06 -13.81 -13.26
CA ALA A 153 -3.33 -13.26 -12.12
C ALA A 153 -3.86 -11.92 -11.62
N LYS A 154 -4.38 -11.09 -12.52
CA LYS A 154 -4.94 -9.79 -12.19
C LYS A 154 -6.24 -9.83 -11.38
N TYR A 155 -6.90 -10.99 -11.30
CA TYR A 155 -8.19 -11.15 -10.61
C TYR A 155 -8.09 -12.04 -9.38
N ILE A 156 -6.91 -12.58 -9.07
CA ILE A 156 -6.74 -13.51 -7.96
C ILE A 156 -7.07 -12.85 -6.61
N ASP A 157 -6.84 -11.54 -6.49
CA ASP A 157 -7.15 -10.73 -5.31
C ASP A 157 -8.66 -10.66 -5.01
N THR A 158 -9.50 -10.83 -6.03
CA THR A 158 -10.96 -10.94 -5.84
C THR A 158 -11.37 -12.27 -5.23
N LEU A 159 -10.56 -13.32 -5.40
CA LEU A 159 -10.91 -14.68 -5.02
C LEU A 159 -10.39 -15.07 -3.64
N ILE A 160 -9.34 -14.39 -3.19
CA ILE A 160 -8.68 -14.75 -1.94
C ILE A 160 -9.61 -14.52 -0.73
N PRO A 161 -9.51 -15.39 0.28
CA PRO A 161 -10.25 -15.20 1.52
C PRO A 161 -9.95 -13.85 2.18
N PRO A 162 -10.83 -13.36 3.07
CA PRO A 162 -10.54 -12.27 3.95
C PRO A 162 -9.21 -12.48 4.63
N PHE A 163 -8.49 -11.37 4.82
CA PHE A 163 -7.21 -11.35 5.50
C PHE A 163 -6.05 -12.11 4.82
N TRP A 164 -6.23 -12.57 3.58
CA TRP A 164 -5.11 -12.92 2.70
C TRP A 164 -4.95 -11.81 1.68
N LYS A 165 -3.73 -11.34 1.42
CA LYS A 165 -3.41 -10.43 0.31
C LYS A 165 -2.68 -11.19 -0.79
N SER A 166 -2.84 -10.73 -2.03
CA SER A 166 -2.04 -11.21 -3.16
C SER A 166 -1.17 -10.07 -3.70
N LYS A 167 0.10 -10.37 -4.00
CA LYS A 167 1.03 -9.43 -4.63
C LYS A 167 1.49 -10.03 -5.95
N LEU A 168 1.27 -9.31 -7.04
CA LEU A 168 1.86 -9.68 -8.32
C LEU A 168 3.38 -9.49 -8.23
N VAL A 169 4.13 -10.57 -8.49
CA VAL A 169 5.58 -10.50 -8.58
C VAL A 169 5.95 -9.81 -9.91
N PRO A 170 6.82 -8.79 -9.93
CA PRO A 170 7.15 -8.08 -11.17
C PRO A 170 7.64 -9.02 -12.27
N VAL A 171 7.06 -8.93 -13.47
CA VAL A 171 7.54 -9.67 -14.65
C VAL A 171 8.95 -9.21 -15.03
N ASN A 172 9.20 -7.90 -14.89
CA ASN A 172 10.48 -7.26 -15.12
C ASN A 172 11.09 -6.90 -13.75
N PRO A 173 12.05 -7.67 -13.24
CA PRO A 173 12.72 -7.38 -11.98
C PRO A 173 13.54 -6.09 -12.07
N SER A 174 13.72 -5.42 -10.93
CA SER A 174 14.63 -4.29 -10.83
C SER A 174 16.07 -4.76 -10.98
N ALA A 175 16.89 -4.02 -11.74
CA ALA A 175 18.32 -4.27 -11.89
C ALA A 175 19.16 -3.78 -10.69
N THR A 176 18.53 -3.04 -9.78
CA THR A 176 19.09 -2.58 -8.52
C THR A 176 18.23 -3.15 -7.40
N GLY A 177 18.80 -4.02 -6.57
CA GLY A 177 18.14 -4.49 -5.35
C GLY A 177 17.80 -3.33 -4.40
N PRO A 178 17.26 -3.61 -3.19
CA PRO A 178 16.77 -2.55 -2.35
C PRO A 178 17.91 -1.62 -1.92
N LEU A 179 17.69 -0.31 -2.04
CA LEU A 179 18.72 0.69 -1.79
C LEU A 179 18.68 1.17 -0.34
N LEU A 180 19.84 1.54 0.20
CA LEU A 180 19.92 2.20 1.50
C LEU A 180 19.65 3.69 1.35
N VAL A 181 18.98 4.29 2.35
CA VAL A 181 18.75 5.73 2.41
C VAL A 181 20.09 6.46 2.38
N ALA A 182 20.22 7.44 1.48
CA ALA A 182 21.46 8.20 1.30
C ALA A 182 21.93 8.85 2.63
N PRO A 183 23.23 8.77 2.99
CA PRO A 183 23.73 9.29 4.27
C PRO A 183 23.42 10.77 4.52
N LYS A 184 23.41 11.59 3.45
CA LYS A 184 23.04 13.01 3.53
C LYS A 184 21.58 13.20 3.97
N THR A 185 20.67 12.37 3.45
CA THR A 185 19.24 12.41 3.78
C THR A 185 19.01 11.92 5.20
N GLN A 186 19.71 10.86 5.62
CA GLN A 186 19.69 10.42 7.03
C GLN A 186 20.16 11.52 7.99
N ALA A 187 21.27 12.20 7.68
CA ALA A 187 21.79 13.29 8.50
C ALA A 187 20.80 14.47 8.58
N PHE A 188 20.13 14.79 7.48
CA PHE A 188 19.06 15.78 7.47
C PHE A 188 17.92 15.38 8.41
N LEU A 189 17.39 14.16 8.29
CA LEU A 189 16.30 13.66 9.15
C LEU A 189 16.67 13.64 10.63
N ARG A 190 17.89 13.21 10.98
CA ARG A 190 18.38 13.22 12.38
C ARG A 190 18.47 14.64 12.95
N ASN A 191 18.89 15.61 12.15
CA ASN A 191 18.90 17.01 12.57
C ASN A 191 17.47 17.54 12.75
N THR A 192 16.57 17.29 11.80
CA THR A 192 15.15 17.66 11.93
C THR A 192 14.52 17.05 13.17
N LEU A 193 14.77 15.76 13.44
CA LEU A 193 14.27 15.06 14.63
C LEU A 193 14.80 15.67 15.94
N ARG A 194 16.10 16.00 15.99
CA ARG A 194 16.73 16.66 17.15
C ARG A 194 16.06 18.02 17.42
N ASP A 195 15.80 18.77 16.36
CA ASP A 195 15.32 20.15 16.44
C ASP A 195 13.77 20.21 16.50
N LEU A 196 13.07 19.08 16.29
CA LEU A 196 11.61 18.96 16.36
C LEU A 196 11.11 19.30 17.77
N ASN A 197 10.32 20.35 17.87
CA ASN A 197 9.70 20.82 19.11
C ASN A 197 8.25 21.25 18.84
N PHE A 198 7.46 21.42 19.90
CA PHE A 198 6.12 21.97 19.77
C PHE A 198 6.17 23.38 19.20
N ASP A 199 5.41 23.62 18.14
CA ASP A 199 5.23 24.92 17.51
C ASP A 199 3.74 25.28 17.52
N PRO A 200 3.33 26.38 18.22
CA PRO A 200 1.93 26.80 18.28
C PRO A 200 1.36 27.16 16.90
N VAL A 201 2.20 27.59 15.95
CA VAL A 201 1.78 27.86 14.57
C VAL A 201 1.40 26.56 13.87
N VAL A 202 2.26 25.54 13.96
CA VAL A 202 1.98 24.21 13.41
C VAL A 202 0.70 23.65 14.03
N ALA A 203 0.56 23.73 15.37
CA ALA A 203 -0.63 23.28 16.08
C ALA A 203 -1.91 23.98 15.58
N SER A 204 -1.84 25.30 15.35
CA SER A 204 -2.94 26.09 14.79
C SER A 204 -3.30 25.66 13.35
N ILE A 205 -2.31 25.41 12.50
CA ILE A 205 -2.53 24.99 11.10
C ILE A 205 -3.16 23.59 11.07
N VAL A 206 -2.57 22.60 11.74
CA VAL A 206 -3.07 21.22 11.70
C VAL A 206 -4.42 21.08 12.41
N GLY A 207 -4.66 21.87 13.47
CA GLY A 207 -5.95 21.92 14.15
C GLY A 207 -7.10 22.46 13.30
N ASN A 208 -6.81 23.11 12.16
CA ASN A 208 -7.83 23.58 11.22
C ASN A 208 -8.38 22.49 10.30
N ILE A 209 -7.87 21.25 10.33
CA ILE A 209 -8.47 20.13 9.60
C ILE A 209 -9.96 20.01 9.99
N SER A 210 -10.83 19.81 8.99
CA SER A 210 -12.28 19.79 9.19
C SER A 210 -12.80 18.37 9.34
N LEU A 211 -13.08 17.96 10.58
CA LEU A 211 -13.69 16.66 10.88
C LEU A 211 -15.04 16.45 10.14
N PRO A 212 -15.97 17.42 10.07
CA PRO A 212 -17.19 17.25 9.28
C PRO A 212 -16.93 17.02 7.79
N GLN A 213 -15.89 17.65 7.23
CA GLN A 213 -15.55 17.45 5.82
C GLN A 213 -14.99 16.05 5.58
N ILE A 214 -14.12 15.55 6.48
CA ILE A 214 -13.63 14.15 6.43
C ILE A 214 -14.81 13.17 6.40
N LYS A 215 -15.81 13.37 7.26
CA LYS A 215 -17.02 12.53 7.27
C LYS A 215 -17.74 12.51 5.93
N ASN A 216 -17.95 13.69 5.34
CA ASN A 216 -18.60 13.81 4.03
C ASN A 216 -17.80 13.13 2.91
N ASP A 217 -16.48 13.27 2.93
CA ASP A 217 -15.61 12.67 1.94
C ASP A 217 -15.59 11.15 2.08
N ALA A 218 -15.53 10.63 3.31
CA ALA A 218 -15.54 9.19 3.57
C ALA A 218 -16.86 8.58 3.10
N HIS A 219 -18.00 9.19 3.42
CA HIS A 219 -19.31 8.76 2.90
C HIS A 219 -19.37 8.78 1.37
N PHE A 220 -18.74 9.77 0.73
CA PHE A 220 -18.68 9.78 -0.73
C PHE A 220 -17.84 8.62 -1.27
N LEU A 221 -16.64 8.38 -0.74
CA LEU A 221 -15.76 7.31 -1.22
C LEU A 221 -16.38 5.92 -1.03
N THR A 222 -17.08 5.68 0.08
CA THR A 222 -17.72 4.39 0.40
C THR A 222 -19.04 4.16 -0.33
N GLY A 223 -19.57 5.18 -1.01
CA GLY A 223 -20.90 5.11 -1.62
C GLY A 223 -22.05 5.19 -0.62
N GLU A 224 -21.79 5.55 0.64
CA GLU A 224 -22.81 5.84 1.65
C GLU A 224 -23.54 7.15 1.35
N ASP A 225 -22.89 8.10 0.66
CA ASP A 225 -23.58 9.22 0.01
C ASP A 225 -24.32 8.74 -1.24
N SER A 226 -25.64 8.91 -1.24
CA SER A 226 -26.52 8.63 -2.37
C SER A 226 -26.09 9.28 -3.70
N ASN A 227 -25.35 10.38 -3.67
CA ASN A 227 -24.84 11.07 -4.86
C ASN A 227 -23.51 10.49 -5.38
N SER A 228 -22.85 9.64 -4.60
CA SER A 228 -21.57 9.04 -4.97
C SER A 228 -21.74 8.02 -6.10
N GLY A 229 -22.68 7.09 -5.99
CA GLY A 229 -22.83 6.00 -6.96
C GLY A 229 -21.62 5.06 -7.06
N ILE A 230 -20.61 5.19 -6.19
CA ILE A 230 -19.49 4.25 -6.09
C ILE A 230 -19.96 2.99 -5.36
N ILE A 231 -19.73 1.83 -5.98
CA ILE A 231 -20.01 0.50 -5.37
C ILE A 231 -18.72 -0.14 -4.88
N SER A 232 -17.64 0.09 -5.63
CA SER A 232 -16.30 -0.38 -5.36
C SER A 232 -15.30 0.59 -5.97
N ARG A 233 -14.14 0.70 -5.34
CA ARG A 233 -12.96 1.39 -5.89
C ARG A 233 -11.87 0.40 -6.28
N HIS A 234 -12.21 -0.86 -6.53
CA HIS A 234 -11.26 -1.81 -7.08
C HIS A 234 -10.65 -1.26 -8.37
N SER A 235 -9.34 -1.37 -8.51
CA SER A 235 -8.54 -0.74 -9.58
C SER A 235 -9.04 -0.94 -11.01
N PHE A 236 -9.86 -1.97 -11.27
CA PHE A 236 -10.43 -2.26 -12.59
C PHE A 236 -11.84 -1.69 -12.81
N THR A 237 -12.40 -1.01 -11.82
CA THR A 237 -13.80 -0.54 -11.84
C THR A 237 -13.90 0.93 -12.24
N THR A 238 -15.05 1.31 -12.78
CA THR A 238 -15.38 2.72 -13.05
C THR A 238 -15.46 3.56 -11.77
N GLY A 239 -15.72 2.95 -10.61
CA GLY A 239 -15.70 3.64 -9.32
C GLY A 239 -14.30 4.13 -8.92
N ALA A 240 -13.25 3.37 -9.27
CA ALA A 240 -11.87 3.81 -9.10
C ALA A 240 -11.54 5.02 -9.99
N LEU A 241 -11.94 5.02 -11.27
CA LEU A 241 -11.80 6.17 -12.16
C LEU A 241 -12.49 7.42 -11.64
N LYS A 242 -13.77 7.27 -11.27
CA LYS A 242 -14.56 8.35 -10.69
C LYS A 242 -13.87 8.92 -9.44
N THR A 243 -13.28 8.06 -8.62
CA THR A 243 -12.53 8.47 -7.44
C THR A 243 -11.25 9.22 -7.82
N ALA A 244 -10.49 8.74 -8.80
CA ALA A 244 -9.27 9.39 -9.27
C ALA A 244 -9.54 10.82 -9.78
N GLU A 245 -10.57 10.99 -10.61
CA GLU A 245 -11.02 12.29 -11.10
C GLU A 245 -11.50 13.19 -9.96
N TRP A 246 -12.32 12.65 -9.05
CA TRP A 246 -12.86 13.36 -7.90
C TRP A 246 -11.76 13.87 -6.94
N LEU A 247 -10.71 13.06 -6.72
CA LEU A 247 -9.54 13.43 -5.94
C LEU A 247 -8.72 14.51 -6.64
N LEU A 248 -8.46 14.34 -7.94
CA LEU A 248 -7.74 15.30 -8.76
C LEU A 248 -8.40 16.67 -8.69
N GLU A 249 -9.70 16.77 -8.98
CA GLU A 249 -10.43 18.04 -8.97
C GLU A 249 -10.39 18.74 -7.60
N ARG A 250 -10.54 17.97 -6.52
CA ARG A 250 -10.58 18.51 -5.15
C ARG A 250 -9.24 19.03 -4.68
N VAL A 251 -8.15 18.36 -5.05
CA VAL A 251 -6.81 18.77 -4.65
C VAL A 251 -6.26 19.85 -5.60
N GLU A 252 -6.62 19.86 -6.88
CA GLU A 252 -6.32 21.01 -7.75
C GLU A 252 -7.02 22.28 -7.26
N GLY A 253 -8.27 22.15 -6.79
CA GLY A 253 -9.04 23.25 -6.20
C GLY A 253 -8.38 23.90 -4.97
N THR A 254 -7.36 23.28 -4.37
CA THR A 254 -6.60 23.82 -3.23
C THR A 254 -5.30 24.50 -3.65
N GLY A 255 -5.03 24.60 -4.96
CA GLY A 255 -3.86 25.26 -5.54
C GLY A 255 -2.70 24.32 -5.90
N ALA A 256 -2.89 23.00 -5.80
CA ALA A 256 -1.91 22.03 -6.28
C ALA A 256 -1.94 21.92 -7.81
N LYS A 257 -0.83 21.49 -8.41
CA LYS A 257 -0.77 21.00 -9.79
C LYS A 257 -0.92 19.49 -9.77
N CYS A 258 -2.01 18.95 -10.30
CA CYS A 258 -2.23 17.51 -10.29
C CYS A 258 -2.07 16.89 -11.67
N ARG A 259 -1.85 15.58 -11.70
CA ARG A 259 -1.93 14.75 -12.89
C ARG A 259 -2.44 13.36 -12.54
N LEU A 260 -3.18 12.78 -13.47
CA LEU A 260 -3.39 11.33 -13.49
C LEU A 260 -2.14 10.68 -14.09
N MET A 261 -1.63 9.65 -13.40
CA MET A 261 -0.48 8.87 -13.86
C MET A 261 -0.92 7.43 -14.13
N PRO A 262 -1.24 7.09 -15.39
CA PRO A 262 -1.38 5.70 -15.80
C PRO A 262 -0.06 4.96 -15.58
N PHE A 263 -0.12 3.75 -15.02
CA PHE A 263 1.06 2.92 -14.78
C PHE A 263 0.93 1.51 -15.36
N LEU A 264 -0.30 1.01 -15.53
CA LEU A 264 -0.57 -0.30 -16.10
C LEU A 264 -1.91 -0.28 -16.83
N GLU A 265 -1.97 -0.87 -18.02
CA GLU A 265 -3.20 -0.95 -18.80
C GLU A 265 -4.30 -1.71 -18.05
N GLY A 266 -5.50 -1.12 -18.04
CA GLY A 266 -6.69 -1.63 -17.33
C GLY A 266 -6.82 -1.15 -15.88
N PHE A 267 -5.75 -0.64 -15.27
CA PHE A 267 -5.80 -0.08 -13.91
C PHE A 267 -6.21 1.39 -13.94
N ALA A 268 -6.93 1.81 -12.90
CA ALA A 268 -7.14 3.22 -12.61
C ALA A 268 -5.77 3.90 -12.34
N PRO A 269 -5.59 5.18 -12.74
CA PRO A 269 -4.31 5.86 -12.64
C PRO A 269 -4.02 6.31 -11.20
N ASN A 270 -2.74 6.52 -10.86
CA ASN A 270 -2.44 7.25 -9.62
C ASN A 270 -2.84 8.73 -9.77
N VAL A 271 -3.20 9.36 -8.66
CA VAL A 271 -3.42 10.82 -8.60
C VAL A 271 -2.23 11.44 -7.90
N ILE A 272 -1.43 12.22 -8.63
CA ILE A 272 -0.22 12.86 -8.10
C ILE A 272 -0.42 14.37 -8.11
N CYS A 273 -0.44 14.99 -6.92
CA CYS A 273 -0.72 16.40 -6.74
C CYS A 273 0.41 17.14 -6.05
N ARG A 274 0.97 18.16 -6.71
CA ARG A 274 2.19 18.85 -6.28
C ARG A 274 1.94 20.31 -5.91
N TYR A 275 2.48 20.72 -4.77
CA TYR A 275 2.75 22.12 -4.42
C TYR A 275 4.23 22.40 -4.63
N ASP A 276 4.54 23.34 -5.52
CA ASP A 276 5.91 23.74 -5.74
C ASP A 276 6.45 24.55 -4.56
N ALA A 277 7.72 24.30 -4.23
CA ALA A 277 8.43 25.11 -3.25
C ALA A 277 8.50 26.59 -3.68
N ILE A 278 8.51 27.50 -2.71
CA ILE A 278 8.69 28.95 -2.97
C ILE A 278 10.01 29.28 -3.69
N LYS A 279 11.02 28.41 -3.53
CA LYS A 279 12.31 28.48 -4.22
C LYS A 279 12.57 27.14 -4.88
N LYS A 280 13.03 27.17 -6.14
CA LYS A 280 13.34 25.95 -6.91
C LYS A 280 14.27 25.04 -6.13
N THR A 281 13.83 23.81 -5.89
CA THR A 281 14.57 22.76 -5.18
C THR A 281 14.18 21.40 -5.75
N ASN A 282 15.07 20.41 -5.59
CA ASN A 282 14.78 19.01 -5.90
C ASN A 282 14.33 18.21 -4.67
N ALA A 283 14.27 18.84 -3.48
CA ALA A 283 13.76 18.21 -2.27
C ALA A 283 12.24 18.08 -2.34
N THR A 284 11.73 16.89 -2.06
CA THR A 284 10.29 16.58 -2.09
C THR A 284 9.89 15.82 -0.83
N VAL A 285 8.81 16.26 -0.19
CA VAL A 285 8.12 15.54 0.88
C VAL A 285 6.81 14.97 0.32
N ILE A 286 6.57 13.69 0.56
CA ILE A 286 5.41 12.97 0.04
C ILE A 286 4.53 12.54 1.22
N VAL A 287 3.22 12.75 1.10
CA VAL A 287 2.21 12.15 1.97
C VAL A 287 1.17 11.48 1.10
N SER A 288 0.75 10.28 1.45
CA SER A 288 -0.11 9.48 0.59
C SER A 288 -1.08 8.59 1.34
N GLY A 289 -2.06 8.09 0.59
CA GLY A 289 -2.90 6.93 0.90
C GLY A 289 -3.22 6.20 -0.41
N HIS A 290 -3.84 5.03 -0.35
CA HIS A 290 -4.37 4.40 -1.56
C HIS A 290 -5.89 4.58 -1.63
N TYR A 291 -6.38 4.84 -2.84
CA TYR A 291 -7.80 5.06 -3.03
C TYR A 291 -8.49 3.84 -3.61
N ASP A 292 -7.75 2.84 -4.10
CA ASP A 292 -8.35 1.57 -4.46
C ASP A 292 -8.80 0.77 -3.23
N SER A 293 -9.68 -0.18 -3.45
CA SER A 293 -10.27 -1.04 -2.42
C SER A 293 -10.46 -2.43 -3.00
N ARG A 294 -10.49 -3.47 -2.19
CA ARG A 294 -10.92 -4.79 -2.68
C ARG A 294 -12.01 -5.45 -1.85
N GLY A 295 -12.67 -6.41 -2.48
CA GLY A 295 -13.58 -7.35 -1.84
C GLY A 295 -12.98 -8.74 -1.90
N SER A 296 -13.34 -9.59 -0.94
CA SER A 296 -12.96 -11.02 -0.92
C SER A 296 -14.06 -11.93 -1.47
N PHE A 297 -13.72 -13.18 -1.79
CA PHE A 297 -14.64 -14.23 -2.23
C PHE A 297 -15.56 -13.86 -3.41
N GLY A 298 -15.03 -13.12 -4.38
CA GLY A 298 -15.75 -12.71 -5.57
C GLY A 298 -16.79 -11.62 -5.32
N MET A 299 -16.82 -11.02 -4.14
CA MET A 299 -17.72 -9.91 -3.85
C MET A 299 -17.30 -8.66 -4.62
N THR A 300 -18.20 -8.18 -5.48
CA THR A 300 -17.96 -6.98 -6.30
C THR A 300 -18.17 -5.68 -5.53
N ARG A 301 -18.86 -5.71 -4.39
CA ARG A 301 -19.02 -4.54 -3.52
C ARG A 301 -17.87 -4.46 -2.53
N ALA A 302 -17.07 -3.40 -2.64
CA ALA A 302 -15.93 -3.13 -1.79
C ALA A 302 -15.89 -1.64 -1.44
N PRO A 303 -16.59 -1.21 -0.38
CA PRO A 303 -16.66 0.20 -0.03
C PRO A 303 -15.34 0.75 0.51
N GLY A 304 -14.49 -0.06 1.14
CA GLY A 304 -13.16 0.34 1.61
C GLY A 304 -13.18 1.61 2.48
N GLY A 305 -14.07 1.68 3.47
CA GLY A 305 -14.23 2.86 4.31
C GLY A 305 -13.03 3.13 5.20
N ASP A 306 -12.49 2.09 5.80
CA ASP A 306 -11.25 2.18 6.57
C ASP A 306 -10.04 1.90 5.68
N ASP A 307 -10.13 0.89 4.81
CA ASP A 307 -9.06 0.42 3.93
C ASP A 307 -9.33 0.77 2.44
N ASP A 308 -8.74 1.84 1.88
CA ASP A 308 -8.08 2.96 2.58
C ASP A 308 -8.83 4.30 2.35
N GLY A 309 -10.16 4.25 2.48
CA GLY A 309 -10.97 5.45 2.52
C GLY A 309 -10.56 6.40 3.66
N SER A 310 -10.10 5.85 4.78
CA SER A 310 -9.69 6.64 5.94
C SER A 310 -8.40 7.42 5.69
N GLY A 311 -7.34 6.78 5.20
CA GLY A 311 -6.07 7.41 4.85
C GLY A 311 -6.22 8.38 3.69
N THR A 312 -6.93 7.97 2.62
CA THR A 312 -7.23 8.84 1.48
C THR A 312 -7.95 10.13 1.90
N THR A 313 -8.99 10.04 2.74
CA THR A 313 -9.71 11.24 3.20
C THR A 313 -8.91 12.07 4.20
N GLY A 314 -8.05 11.43 5.01
CA GLY A 314 -7.03 12.09 5.82
C GLY A 314 -6.12 12.97 4.98
N VAL A 315 -5.51 12.43 3.92
CA VAL A 315 -4.62 13.18 3.01
C VAL A 315 -5.37 14.27 2.24
N LEU A 316 -6.59 14.01 1.78
CA LEU A 316 -7.43 15.03 1.15
C LEU A 316 -7.74 16.20 2.10
N SER A 317 -7.93 15.93 3.40
CA SER A 317 -8.17 16.96 4.40
C SER A 317 -6.95 17.86 4.63
N ILE A 318 -5.74 17.29 4.48
CA ILE A 318 -4.47 18.03 4.48
C ILE A 318 -4.43 18.99 3.29
N ALA A 319 -4.73 18.52 2.08
CA ALA A 319 -4.80 19.36 0.87
C ALA A 319 -5.72 20.58 1.07
N ARG A 320 -6.95 20.34 1.56
CA ARG A 320 -7.92 21.42 1.82
C ARG A 320 -7.44 22.41 2.86
N THR A 321 -6.67 21.96 3.85
CA THR A 321 -6.14 22.83 4.90
C THR A 321 -4.96 23.65 4.38
N ILE A 322 -4.08 23.07 3.55
CA ILE A 322 -3.02 23.79 2.82
C ILE A 322 -3.64 24.95 2.02
N GLY A 323 -4.62 24.66 1.16
CA GLY A 323 -5.27 25.67 0.32
C GLY A 323 -6.00 26.75 1.14
N ARG A 324 -6.80 26.36 2.13
CA ARG A 324 -7.56 27.31 2.97
C ARG A 324 -6.66 28.23 3.82
N ARG A 325 -5.52 27.71 4.29
CA ARG A 325 -4.57 28.47 5.12
C ARG A 325 -3.48 29.16 4.29
N GLY A 326 -3.43 28.94 2.98
CA GLY A 326 -2.45 29.56 2.09
C GLY A 326 -1.01 29.15 2.38
N VAL A 327 -0.81 27.93 2.90
CA VAL A 327 0.52 27.43 3.29
C VAL A 327 1.41 27.30 2.06
N LYS A 328 2.65 27.80 2.17
CA LYS A 328 3.68 27.68 1.14
C LYS A 328 4.90 26.96 1.71
N PHE A 329 5.61 26.19 0.90
CA PHE A 329 6.64 25.28 1.39
C PHE A 329 8.05 25.64 0.92
N HIS A 330 9.07 25.28 1.71
CA HIS A 330 10.48 25.41 1.30
C HIS A 330 10.97 24.21 0.48
N SER A 331 10.31 23.06 0.62
CA SER A 331 10.46 21.86 -0.21
C SER A 331 9.23 21.69 -1.11
N ASN A 332 9.34 20.90 -2.18
CA ASN A 332 8.14 20.50 -2.90
C ASN A 332 7.34 19.57 -1.99
N VAL A 333 6.02 19.69 -2.05
CA VAL A 333 5.12 18.80 -1.33
C VAL A 333 4.25 18.09 -2.34
N GLU A 334 4.23 16.76 -2.27
CA GLU A 334 3.38 15.94 -3.12
C GLU A 334 2.39 15.16 -2.25
N LEU A 335 1.11 15.30 -2.58
CA LEU A 335 0.03 14.50 -2.04
C LEU A 335 -0.33 13.48 -3.11
N CYS A 336 -0.13 12.20 -2.80
CA CYS A 336 -0.28 11.11 -3.75
C CYS A 336 -1.42 10.19 -3.31
N PHE A 337 -2.25 9.79 -4.26
CA PHE A 337 -3.28 8.78 -4.04
C PHE A 337 -3.04 7.63 -5.02
N PHE A 338 -2.70 6.47 -4.48
CA PHE A 338 -2.30 5.32 -5.29
C PHE A 338 -3.49 4.43 -5.62
N ALA A 339 -3.45 3.85 -6.83
CA ALA A 339 -4.25 2.69 -7.19
C ALA A 339 -3.35 1.45 -7.27
N GLY A 340 -3.94 0.27 -7.17
CA GLY A 340 -3.20 -0.98 -7.27
C GLY A 340 -2.39 -1.33 -6.03
N GLU A 341 -2.66 -0.72 -4.87
CA GLU A 341 -2.09 -1.17 -3.58
C GLU A 341 -2.48 -2.63 -3.36
N GLU A 342 -3.77 -2.88 -3.52
CA GLU A 342 -4.44 -4.14 -3.19
C GLU A 342 -4.04 -5.30 -4.12
N GLN A 343 -3.49 -4.96 -5.29
CA GLN A 343 -2.93 -5.91 -6.26
C GLN A 343 -1.40 -6.05 -6.17
N GLY A 344 -0.78 -5.46 -5.14
CA GLY A 344 0.64 -5.63 -4.82
C GLY A 344 1.49 -4.37 -5.01
N LEU A 345 0.97 -3.21 -4.58
CA LEU A 345 1.67 -1.93 -4.57
C LEU A 345 2.06 -1.44 -5.97
N LEU A 346 1.25 -1.76 -6.98
CA LEU A 346 1.62 -1.57 -8.39
C LEU A 346 1.74 -0.09 -8.76
N GLY A 347 0.80 0.74 -8.30
CA GLY A 347 0.81 2.17 -8.54
C GLY A 347 1.99 2.85 -7.85
N SER A 348 2.20 2.60 -6.57
CA SER A 348 3.29 3.21 -5.80
C SER A 348 4.67 2.77 -6.30
N LYS A 349 4.85 1.49 -6.70
CA LYS A 349 6.09 1.01 -7.33
C LYS A 349 6.38 1.75 -8.62
N ALA A 350 5.39 1.91 -9.49
CA ALA A 350 5.56 2.65 -10.73
C ALA A 350 5.97 4.11 -10.46
N TYR A 351 5.35 4.76 -9.48
CA TYR A 351 5.69 6.14 -9.15
C TYR A 351 7.07 6.28 -8.51
N ALA A 352 7.44 5.40 -7.58
CA ALA A 352 8.75 5.39 -6.96
C ALA A 352 9.86 5.17 -8.00
N LEU A 353 9.63 4.30 -8.99
CA LEU A 353 10.53 4.11 -10.13
C LEU A 353 10.61 5.36 -11.03
N GLU A 354 9.49 6.05 -11.28
CA GLU A 354 9.49 7.32 -12.01
C GLU A 354 10.37 8.35 -11.30
N LEU A 355 10.19 8.55 -9.99
CA LEU A 355 11.00 9.45 -9.17
C LEU A 355 12.49 9.09 -9.18
N SER A 356 12.80 7.79 -9.14
CA SER A 356 14.17 7.28 -9.21
C SER A 356 14.81 7.60 -10.55
N SER A 357 14.10 7.39 -11.65
CA SER A 357 14.55 7.72 -13.01
C SER A 357 14.82 9.23 -13.20
N GLN A 358 14.05 10.07 -12.50
CA GLN A 358 14.18 11.53 -12.50
C GLN A 358 15.18 12.05 -11.46
N GLN A 359 15.77 11.16 -10.65
CA GLN A 359 16.70 11.49 -9.56
C GLN A 359 16.10 12.50 -8.57
N VAL A 360 14.81 12.37 -8.26
CA VAL A 360 14.13 13.22 -7.28
C VAL A 360 14.68 12.94 -5.88
N ASN A 361 14.96 13.99 -5.12
CA ASN A 361 15.41 13.85 -3.73
C ASN A 361 14.20 13.83 -2.79
N VAL A 362 13.59 12.65 -2.62
CA VAL A 362 12.55 12.45 -1.61
C VAL A 362 13.18 12.48 -0.23
N THR A 363 12.83 13.49 0.58
CA THR A 363 13.37 13.67 1.94
C THR A 363 12.55 12.97 3.00
N MET A 364 11.26 12.72 2.74
CA MET A 364 10.36 11.93 3.57
C MET A 364 9.14 11.52 2.75
N MET A 365 8.67 10.28 2.93
CA MET A 365 7.38 9.77 2.46
C MET A 365 6.59 9.18 3.64
N ILE A 366 5.34 9.55 3.82
CA ILE A 366 4.44 8.97 4.82
C ILE A 366 3.20 8.41 4.14
N GLN A 367 2.98 7.10 4.26
CA GLN A 367 1.74 6.44 3.87
C GLN A 367 0.76 6.43 5.04
N ALA A 368 -0.46 6.92 4.86
CA ALA A 368 -1.61 6.50 5.66
C ALA A 368 -2.28 5.32 4.98
N ASP A 369 -2.57 4.28 5.74
CA ASP A 369 -3.32 3.12 5.28
C ASP A 369 -3.98 2.55 6.53
N MET A 370 -5.33 2.57 6.54
CA MET A 370 -6.21 2.28 7.68
C MET A 370 -5.89 3.14 8.91
N THR A 371 -6.73 4.14 9.15
CA THR A 371 -6.51 5.15 10.18
C THR A 371 -7.74 5.39 11.05
N ALA A 372 -8.83 4.66 10.83
CA ALA A 372 -10.10 4.96 11.48
C ALA A 372 -10.59 3.87 12.44
N TYR A 373 -10.25 2.59 12.29
CA TYR A 373 -10.79 1.55 13.17
C TYR A 373 -10.03 1.45 14.49
N ARG A 374 -10.80 1.22 15.56
CA ARG A 374 -10.30 0.79 16.85
C ARG A 374 -11.22 -0.26 17.43
N VAL A 375 -10.66 -1.24 18.12
CA VAL A 375 -11.46 -2.22 18.86
C VAL A 375 -12.27 -1.48 19.93
N PRO A 376 -13.58 -1.74 20.07
CA PRO A 376 -14.40 -1.08 21.09
C PRO A 376 -13.77 -1.19 22.49
N GLY A 377 -13.59 -0.03 23.13
CA GLY A 377 -12.94 0.08 24.44
C GLY A 377 -11.42 0.33 24.40
N GLU A 378 -10.74 0.14 23.27
CA GLU A 378 -9.35 0.57 23.11
C GLU A 378 -9.25 2.10 22.97
N PRO A 379 -8.14 2.72 23.43
CA PRO A 379 -7.89 4.15 23.23
C PRO A 379 -7.66 4.47 21.75
N LEU A 380 -7.65 5.77 21.41
CA LEU A 380 -7.16 6.21 20.11
C LEU A 380 -5.68 5.84 19.99
N GLN A 381 -5.28 5.31 18.85
CA GLN A 381 -3.94 4.75 18.66
C GLN A 381 -3.27 5.27 17.39
N LEU A 382 -1.94 5.15 17.38
CA LEU A 382 -1.11 5.28 16.19
C LEU A 382 -0.13 4.11 16.16
N GLY A 383 -0.32 3.23 15.20
CA GLY A 383 0.62 2.17 14.83
C GLY A 383 1.72 2.71 13.91
N LEU A 384 2.97 2.37 14.24
CA LEU A 384 4.15 2.65 13.42
C LEU A 384 4.81 1.32 13.01
N PRO A 385 5.39 1.20 11.80
CA PRO A 385 5.83 -0.08 11.28
C PRO A 385 6.97 -0.70 12.10
N GLU A 386 6.84 -1.99 12.43
CA GLU A 386 7.90 -2.76 13.10
C GLU A 386 9.12 -3.04 12.21
N ARG A 387 8.91 -3.17 10.89
CA ARG A 387 9.91 -3.81 9.98
C ARG A 387 10.22 -2.99 8.74
N ILE A 388 9.20 -2.63 7.96
CA ILE A 388 9.39 -1.90 6.70
C ILE A 388 9.15 -0.42 6.97
N GLY A 389 10.25 0.31 7.16
CA GLY A 389 10.22 1.73 7.44
C GLY A 389 11.61 2.26 7.73
N THR A 390 11.84 3.53 7.45
CA THR A 390 13.08 4.23 7.80
C THR A 390 13.00 4.67 9.26
N PRO A 391 13.87 4.17 10.16
CA PRO A 391 13.78 4.44 11.60
C PRO A 391 13.70 5.93 11.94
N GLU A 392 14.52 6.77 11.30
CA GLU A 392 14.52 8.21 11.54
C GLU A 392 13.19 8.89 11.18
N VAL A 393 12.51 8.43 10.11
CA VAL A 393 11.20 8.96 9.72
C VAL A 393 10.13 8.48 10.70
N THR A 394 10.16 7.20 11.06
CA THR A 394 9.23 6.60 12.02
C THR A 394 9.32 7.30 13.39
N GLU A 395 10.53 7.56 13.89
CA GLU A 395 10.73 8.29 15.15
C GLU A 395 10.26 9.75 15.05
N LEU A 396 10.50 10.42 13.91
CA LEU A 396 10.00 11.77 13.66
C LEU A 396 8.47 11.84 13.72
N VAL A 397 7.79 10.89 13.08
CA VAL A 397 6.32 10.78 13.11
C VAL A 397 5.80 10.47 14.52
N GLY A 398 6.43 9.55 15.25
CA GLY A 398 6.05 9.27 16.65
C GLY A 398 6.23 10.47 17.57
N LYS A 399 7.32 11.23 17.41
CA LYS A 399 7.55 12.47 18.16
C LYS A 399 6.54 13.55 17.76
N ALA A 400 6.22 13.70 16.47
CA ALA A 400 5.17 14.61 16.02
C ALA A 400 3.80 14.25 16.61
N ALA A 401 3.47 12.96 16.71
CA ALA A 401 2.25 12.49 17.36
C ALA A 401 2.17 12.93 18.82
N SER A 402 3.26 12.74 19.58
CA SER A 402 3.34 13.15 20.98
C SER A 402 3.17 14.67 21.19
N LEU A 403 3.54 15.48 20.19
CA LEU A 403 3.45 16.94 20.25
C LEU A 403 2.10 17.49 19.80
N TYR A 404 1.50 16.92 18.75
CA TYR A 404 0.35 17.51 18.06
C TYR A 404 -0.95 16.73 18.24
N SER A 405 -0.88 15.45 18.63
CA SER A 405 -2.02 14.59 18.93
C SER A 405 -1.74 13.70 20.16
N PRO A 406 -1.48 14.28 21.35
CA PRO A 406 -1.11 13.55 22.57
C PRO A 406 -2.21 12.59 23.08
N GLU A 407 -3.42 12.68 22.53
CA GLU A 407 -4.52 11.74 22.73
C GLU A 407 -4.24 10.33 22.15
N LEU A 408 -3.31 10.21 21.21
CA LEU A 408 -2.95 8.93 20.58
C LEU A 408 -1.99 8.12 21.45
N THR A 409 -2.34 6.87 21.68
CA THR A 409 -1.41 5.86 22.20
C THR A 409 -0.56 5.34 21.05
N ILE A 410 0.74 5.68 21.08
CA ILE A 410 1.68 5.32 20.02
C ILE A 410 2.31 3.96 20.34
N GLY A 411 2.43 3.11 19.35
CA GLY A 411 3.18 1.87 19.48
C GLY A 411 3.57 1.29 18.13
N LEU A 412 4.29 0.18 18.18
CA LEU A 412 4.66 -0.54 16.98
C LEU A 412 3.49 -1.39 16.48
N SER A 413 3.39 -1.52 15.17
CA SER A 413 2.40 -2.30 14.46
C SER A 413 3.09 -3.35 13.61
N SER A 414 2.57 -4.57 13.72
CA SER A 414 2.90 -5.69 12.83
C SER A 414 2.04 -5.68 11.57
N ALA A 415 1.08 -4.75 11.45
CA ALA A 415 0.39 -4.49 10.21
C ALA A 415 1.43 -4.10 9.16
N CYS A 416 1.46 -4.89 8.10
CA CYS A 416 2.33 -4.67 6.98
C CYS A 416 1.61 -5.27 5.77
N CYS A 417 1.83 -4.75 4.57
CA CYS A 417 2.61 -3.58 4.21
C CYS A 417 1.76 -2.72 3.28
N SER A 418 2.21 -1.51 3.00
CA SER A 418 1.49 -0.57 2.15
C SER A 418 2.47 0.16 1.23
N ASP A 419 2.01 1.18 0.52
CA ASP A 419 2.75 1.87 -0.54
C ASP A 419 4.13 2.40 -0.12
N HIS A 420 4.32 2.74 1.17
CA HIS A 420 5.62 3.14 1.72
C HIS A 420 6.74 2.12 1.43
N GLN A 421 6.42 0.82 1.36
CA GLN A 421 7.39 -0.22 1.00
C GLN A 421 8.03 0.05 -0.36
N SER A 422 7.25 0.56 -1.33
CA SER A 422 7.74 0.83 -2.70
C SER A 422 8.84 1.90 -2.71
N PHE A 423 8.73 2.86 -1.80
CA PHE A 423 9.72 3.91 -1.61
C PHE A 423 10.92 3.41 -0.82
N TRP A 424 10.66 2.66 0.25
CA TRP A 424 11.70 2.05 1.09
C TRP A 424 12.62 1.13 0.27
N GLU A 425 12.06 0.30 -0.60
CA GLU A 425 12.82 -0.58 -1.50
C GLU A 425 13.73 0.22 -2.45
N LEU A 426 13.39 1.45 -2.82
CA LEU A 426 14.26 2.30 -3.65
C LEU A 426 15.16 3.24 -2.83
N GLY A 427 15.30 3.00 -1.52
CA GLY A 427 16.15 3.79 -0.63
C GLY A 427 15.61 5.18 -0.33
N TYR A 428 14.32 5.42 -0.58
CA TYR A 428 13.67 6.64 -0.14
C TYR A 428 13.25 6.54 1.33
N PRO A 429 13.51 7.58 2.12
CA PRO A 429 13.11 7.62 3.52
C PRO A 429 11.58 7.60 3.63
N SER A 430 11.02 6.53 4.18
CA SER A 430 9.57 6.29 4.16
C SER A 430 9.06 5.58 5.41
N THR A 431 7.80 5.80 5.77
CA THR A 431 7.13 5.13 6.89
C THR A 431 5.62 5.03 6.65
N GLN A 432 4.93 4.29 7.52
CA GLN A 432 3.47 4.17 7.56
C GLN A 432 2.93 4.77 8.87
N VAL A 433 1.74 5.35 8.79
CA VAL A 433 0.85 5.56 9.94
C VAL A 433 -0.34 4.61 9.81
N PHE A 434 -0.60 3.85 10.86
CA PHE A 434 -1.66 2.86 10.94
C PHE A 434 -2.52 3.13 12.19
N GLU A 435 -3.74 2.63 12.21
CA GLU A 435 -4.73 2.86 13.25
C GLU A 435 -4.43 2.24 14.62
N ARG A 436 -3.60 1.20 14.68
CA ARG A 436 -3.45 0.38 15.90
C ARG A 436 -2.01 0.00 16.21
N ALA A 437 -1.62 0.10 17.49
CA ALA A 437 -0.35 -0.43 18.00
C ALA A 437 -0.46 -1.95 18.20
N GLY A 438 -0.42 -2.69 17.10
CA GLY A 438 -0.57 -4.14 17.07
C GLY A 438 -0.94 -4.65 15.68
N PRO A 439 -1.48 -5.87 15.56
CA PRO A 439 -1.95 -6.41 14.28
C PRO A 439 -3.25 -5.73 13.84
N ILE A 440 -3.62 -5.94 12.58
CA ILE A 440 -4.92 -5.56 12.02
C ILE A 440 -6.02 -6.23 12.86
N ALA A 441 -6.98 -5.42 13.30
CA ALA A 441 -8.07 -5.86 14.16
C ALA A 441 -9.45 -5.50 13.62
N ASP A 442 -9.51 -4.85 12.47
CA ASP A 442 -10.78 -4.56 11.83
C ASP A 442 -11.42 -5.85 11.29
N PRO A 443 -12.59 -6.26 11.81
CA PRO A 443 -13.30 -7.44 11.30
C PRO A 443 -13.86 -7.26 9.89
N MET A 444 -13.95 -6.02 9.40
CA MET A 444 -14.50 -5.69 8.08
C MET A 444 -13.44 -5.53 7.00
N TYR A 445 -12.15 -5.67 7.35
CA TYR A 445 -11.01 -5.58 6.44
C TYR A 445 -11.22 -6.39 5.14
N HIS A 446 -11.09 -5.71 3.98
CA HIS A 446 -11.35 -6.25 2.63
C HIS A 446 -12.73 -6.89 2.40
N ASN A 447 -13.73 -6.47 3.18
CA ASN A 447 -15.09 -6.96 3.09
C ASN A 447 -16.06 -5.84 2.72
N SER A 448 -17.20 -6.22 2.16
CA SER A 448 -18.31 -5.33 1.85
C SER A 448 -18.88 -4.57 3.05
N GLY A 449 -18.60 -5.02 4.27
CA GLY A 449 -18.98 -4.36 5.51
C GLY A 449 -18.04 -3.24 5.96
N ASP A 450 -16.93 -2.99 5.22
CA ASP A 450 -16.02 -1.89 5.54
C ASP A 450 -16.64 -0.53 5.17
N LEU A 451 -17.57 -0.10 6.01
CA LEU A 451 -18.32 1.13 5.93
C LEU A 451 -17.91 2.07 7.06
N THR A 452 -18.32 3.34 6.97
CA THR A 452 -18.01 4.33 7.99
C THR A 452 -19.02 4.33 9.15
N ASP A 453 -20.29 4.00 8.89
CA ASP A 453 -21.32 3.90 9.93
C ASP A 453 -21.33 2.51 10.59
N ARG A 454 -20.31 2.25 11.42
CA ARG A 454 -20.19 1.01 12.20
C ARG A 454 -19.45 1.21 13.51
N GLU A 455 -19.66 0.27 14.44
CA GLU A 455 -18.91 0.26 15.69
C GLU A 455 -17.41 0.08 15.43
N GLY A 456 -16.59 0.86 16.13
CA GLY A 456 -15.14 0.84 16.01
C GLY A 456 -14.57 1.86 15.00
N TYR A 457 -15.34 2.28 13.99
CA TYR A 457 -14.91 3.34 13.07
C TYR A 457 -14.91 4.71 13.78
N SER A 458 -13.74 5.32 13.91
CA SER A 458 -13.51 6.56 14.66
C SER A 458 -12.91 7.64 13.77
N PHE A 459 -13.77 8.57 13.37
CA PHE A 459 -13.34 9.78 12.66
C PHE A 459 -12.38 10.64 13.50
N GLU A 460 -12.47 10.57 14.83
CA GLU A 460 -11.57 11.26 15.76
C GLU A 460 -10.15 10.68 15.68
N GLN A 461 -9.99 9.36 15.53
CA GLN A 461 -8.69 8.73 15.33
C GLN A 461 -8.09 9.13 13.96
N LEU A 462 -8.88 9.00 12.89
CA LEU A 462 -8.50 9.42 11.54
C LEU A 462 -8.02 10.88 11.55
N TYR A 463 -8.80 11.78 12.16
CA TYR A 463 -8.44 13.18 12.31
C TYR A 463 -7.14 13.40 13.09
N ALA A 464 -6.96 12.69 14.20
CA ALA A 464 -5.76 12.79 15.01
C ALA A 464 -4.52 12.32 14.24
N ILE A 465 -4.62 11.23 13.47
CA ILE A 465 -3.53 10.71 12.63
C ILE A 465 -3.23 11.66 11.45
N ALA A 466 -4.26 12.21 10.79
CA ALA A 466 -4.09 13.21 9.73
C ALA A 466 -3.36 14.48 10.22
N LYS A 467 -3.63 14.91 11.46
CA LYS A 467 -2.86 15.98 12.12
C LYS A 467 -1.38 15.62 12.27
N VAL A 468 -1.07 14.37 12.66
CA VAL A 468 0.32 13.90 12.79
C VAL A 468 1.03 13.96 11.44
N GLN A 469 0.43 13.40 10.39
CA GLN A 469 1.00 13.44 9.03
C GLN A 469 1.27 14.87 8.58
N PHE A 470 0.31 15.78 8.78
CA PHE A 470 0.46 17.16 8.37
C PHE A 470 1.52 17.90 9.18
N ALA A 471 1.60 17.67 10.50
CA ALA A 471 2.63 18.26 11.33
C ALA A 471 4.03 17.80 10.91
N SER A 472 4.21 16.49 10.69
CA SER A 472 5.47 15.93 10.19
C SER A 472 5.85 16.55 8.85
N LEU A 473 4.90 16.67 7.91
CA LEU A 473 5.09 17.33 6.63
C LEU A 473 5.58 18.77 6.81
N LEU A 474 4.93 19.57 7.65
CA LEU A 474 5.30 20.98 7.89
C LEU A 474 6.71 21.13 8.44
N HIS A 475 7.10 20.28 9.41
CA HIS A 475 8.44 20.30 10.00
C HIS A 475 9.54 19.90 9.00
N VAL A 476 9.28 18.89 8.17
CA VAL A 476 10.28 18.40 7.21
C VAL A 476 10.36 19.27 5.97
N ALA A 477 9.22 19.70 5.43
CA ALA A 477 9.18 20.53 4.24
C ALA A 477 9.65 21.96 4.51
N GLY A 478 9.43 22.47 5.73
CA GLY A 478 9.50 23.89 6.07
C GLY A 478 8.38 24.70 5.39
N PHE A 479 7.88 25.75 6.04
CA PHE A 479 6.73 26.49 5.52
C PHE A 479 6.67 27.98 5.89
N GLU A 480 5.86 28.72 5.13
CA GLU A 480 5.35 30.06 5.39
C GLU A 480 3.80 29.99 5.38
N HIS A 481 3.10 30.79 6.21
CA HIS A 481 1.63 30.79 6.28
C HIS A 481 1.06 32.18 6.58
#